data_AF-A0AAE0EKQ8-F1
#
_entry.id   AF-A0AAE0EKQ8-F1
#
_cell.length_a   1.000
_cell.length_b   1.000
_cell.length_c   1.000
_cell.angle_alpha   90.00
_cell.angle_beta   90.00
_cell.angle_gamma   90.00
#
_symmetry.space_group_name_H-M   'P 1'
#
loop_
_entity.id
_entity.type
_entity.pdbx_description
1 polymer ?
#
loop_
_entity_poly.entity_id
_entity_poly.type
_entity_poly.pdbx_seq_one_letter_code
_entity_poly.pdbx_strand_id
1 'polypeptide(L)'
;MCVEKSGSFNLTVERSGIFEDQDVSFLMEIYSCQDEPDGLSEGCLRRSLSSQDELIINKKAGNWAEVLTSCEQALQMEPKSVQRYSNVLNCLLNMCHLQAMVTHVDGLISRIPQYKKTWCMQGVQAAWRLGRWHLMDEYLSGADEEGLLCSSSESNASFDMDVAKILQAMMKKDNSSVGLQIRLSKQALICSSGCCRHGFLLAGLSIHRKT
;
A
#
# COMPACT_ATOMS: atom_id res chain seq x y z
N MET A 1 32.42 -28.41 -47.63
CA MET A 1 31.55 -27.34 -48.13
C MET A 1 31.09 -26.54 -46.91
N CYS A 2 31.30 -25.23 -46.96
CA CYS A 2 31.18 -24.21 -45.92
C CYS A 2 29.83 -24.28 -45.16
N VAL A 3 29.69 -23.77 -43.93
CA VAL A 3 29.70 -22.33 -43.59
C VAL A 3 30.03 -22.15 -42.10
N GLU A 4 31.04 -21.33 -41.82
CA GLU A 4 31.27 -20.66 -40.54
C GLU A 4 30.10 -19.73 -40.22
N LYS A 5 29.56 -19.81 -39.00
CA LYS A 5 28.74 -18.73 -38.45
C LYS A 5 29.42 -18.24 -37.17
N SER A 6 30.19 -17.17 -37.36
CA SER A 6 30.63 -16.23 -36.34
C SER A 6 29.42 -15.66 -35.60
N GLY A 7 29.09 -16.28 -34.46
CA GLY A 7 28.23 -15.69 -33.44
C GLY A 7 29.12 -14.99 -32.44
N SER A 8 29.15 -13.66 -32.51
CA SER A 8 29.85 -12.74 -31.61
C SER A 8 29.87 -13.24 -30.16
N PHE A 9 31.08 -13.42 -29.61
CA PHE A 9 31.29 -13.49 -28.17
C PHE A 9 30.65 -12.25 -27.54
N ASN A 10 29.55 -12.43 -26.79
CA ASN A 10 29.10 -11.39 -25.89
C ASN A 10 30.09 -11.39 -24.71
N LEU A 11 30.96 -10.38 -24.73
CA LEU A 11 32.08 -10.14 -23.83
C LEU A 11 31.62 -9.52 -22.49
N THR A 12 30.59 -10.10 -21.87
CA THR A 12 30.05 -9.61 -20.59
C THR A 12 29.93 -10.75 -19.57
N VAL A 13 30.94 -11.60 -19.53
CA VAL A 13 31.29 -12.39 -18.35
C VAL A 13 32.56 -11.76 -17.80
N GLU A 14 32.58 -11.54 -16.48
CA GLU A 14 33.62 -10.85 -15.70
C GLU A 14 33.46 -9.34 -15.50
N ARG A 15 32.37 -8.97 -14.83
CA ARG A 15 32.52 -8.05 -13.70
C ARG A 15 31.61 -8.53 -12.60
N SER A 16 32.16 -9.33 -11.67
CA SER A 16 31.58 -9.46 -10.33
C SER A 16 31.73 -8.11 -9.64
N GLY A 17 30.92 -7.14 -10.07
CA GLY A 17 30.70 -5.91 -9.34
C GLY A 17 30.04 -6.30 -8.05
N ILE A 18 30.73 -6.06 -6.94
CA ILE A 18 30.09 -6.00 -5.63
C ILE A 18 29.13 -4.82 -5.75
N PHE A 19 27.87 -5.08 -6.08
CA PHE A 19 26.86 -4.03 -6.05
C PHE A 19 26.74 -3.57 -4.60
N GLU A 20 26.97 -2.27 -4.39
CA GLU A 20 26.75 -1.67 -3.08
C GLU A 20 25.27 -1.85 -2.71
N ASP A 21 24.98 -2.02 -1.42
CA ASP A 21 23.63 -2.28 -0.92
C ASP A 21 22.62 -1.21 -1.37
N GLN A 22 23.11 0.02 -1.59
CA GLN A 22 22.36 1.15 -2.13
C GLN A 22 21.92 0.94 -3.59
N ASP A 23 22.77 0.37 -4.45
CA ASP A 23 22.44 0.12 -5.85
C ASP A 23 21.37 -0.97 -5.98
N VAL A 24 21.43 -1.98 -5.10
CA VAL A 24 20.45 -3.07 -5.05
C VAL A 24 19.13 -2.60 -4.46
N SER A 25 19.16 -1.76 -3.42
CA SER A 25 17.94 -1.13 -2.87
C SER A 25 17.26 -0.24 -3.91
N PHE A 26 18.03 0.55 -4.66
CA PHE A 26 17.51 1.40 -5.73
C PHE A 26 16.93 0.58 -6.88
N LEU A 27 17.60 -0.51 -7.27
CA LEU A 27 17.06 -1.43 -8.26
C LEU A 27 15.78 -2.10 -7.75
N MET A 28 15.74 -2.54 -6.49
CA MET A 28 14.56 -3.14 -5.88
C MET A 28 13.40 -2.15 -5.78
N GLU A 29 13.66 -0.87 -5.54
CA GLU A 29 12.67 0.22 -5.59
C GLU A 29 12.12 0.41 -7.02
N ILE A 30 12.99 0.41 -8.04
CA ILE A 30 12.55 0.51 -9.45
C ILE A 30 11.71 -0.71 -9.86
N TYR A 31 12.14 -1.91 -9.50
CA TYR A 31 11.39 -3.14 -9.79
C TYR A 31 10.15 -3.28 -8.91
N SER A 32 10.08 -2.59 -7.77
CA SER A 32 8.87 -2.56 -6.94
C SER A 32 7.69 -1.86 -7.64
N CYS A 33 7.98 -0.93 -8.56
CA CYS A 33 6.98 -0.20 -9.33
C CYS A 33 6.42 -0.98 -10.54
N GLN A 34 7.01 -2.13 -10.89
CA GLN A 34 6.47 -3.02 -11.93
C GLN A 34 5.75 -4.16 -11.22
N ASP A 35 4.43 -4.27 -11.40
CA ASP A 35 3.55 -5.31 -10.84
C ASP A 35 3.82 -6.73 -11.39
N GLU A 36 5.07 -7.05 -11.73
CA GLU A 36 5.48 -8.37 -12.24
C GLU A 36 6.06 -9.20 -11.07
N PRO A 37 5.35 -10.25 -10.59
CA PRO A 37 5.76 -11.02 -9.42
C PRO A 37 7.02 -11.87 -9.66
N ASP A 38 7.33 -12.18 -10.92
CA ASP A 38 8.39 -13.14 -11.27
C ASP A 38 9.80 -12.54 -11.25
N GLY A 39 9.93 -11.23 -11.50
CA GLY A 39 11.24 -10.56 -11.61
C GLY A 39 11.99 -10.39 -10.27
N LEU A 40 11.28 -10.50 -9.14
CA LEU A 40 11.85 -10.29 -7.80
C LEU A 40 12.28 -11.59 -7.12
N SER A 41 11.79 -12.76 -7.56
CA SER A 41 12.08 -14.03 -6.87
C SER A 41 13.53 -14.51 -7.09
N GLU A 42 14.09 -14.33 -8.29
CA GLU A 42 15.40 -14.90 -8.65
C GLU A 42 16.59 -14.07 -8.14
N GLY A 43 16.44 -12.75 -8.00
CA GLY A 43 17.49 -11.86 -7.46
C GLY A 43 17.63 -11.94 -5.94
N CYS A 44 16.54 -12.31 -5.27
CA CYS A 44 16.38 -12.39 -3.83
C CYS A 44 17.15 -13.57 -3.21
N LEU A 45 17.25 -14.69 -3.92
CA LEU A 45 17.90 -15.92 -3.44
C LEU A 45 19.43 -15.79 -3.18
N ARG A 46 20.06 -14.67 -3.56
CA ARG A 46 21.52 -14.49 -3.48
C ARG A 46 22.02 -13.55 -2.37
N ARG A 47 21.12 -12.95 -1.57
CA ARG A 47 21.49 -12.03 -0.47
C ARG A 47 20.76 -12.46 0.80
N SER A 48 21.41 -12.38 1.95
CA SER A 48 20.73 -12.49 3.25
C SER A 48 19.71 -11.36 3.34
N LEU A 49 18.44 -11.67 3.13
CA LEU A 49 17.37 -10.69 3.07
C LEU A 49 17.30 -9.93 4.39
N SER A 50 17.23 -8.60 4.32
CA SER A 50 16.80 -7.82 5.47
C SER A 50 15.36 -8.23 5.80
N SER A 51 14.99 -8.26 7.09
CA SER A 51 13.61 -8.57 7.51
C SER A 51 12.58 -7.61 6.88
N GLN A 52 13.02 -6.44 6.42
CA GLN A 52 12.20 -5.48 5.68
C GLN A 52 11.91 -5.96 4.23
N ASP A 53 12.91 -6.56 3.56
CA ASP A 53 12.81 -7.01 2.17
C ASP A 53 11.89 -8.22 2.06
N GLU A 54 11.98 -9.15 3.01
CA GLU A 54 11.11 -10.32 3.12
C GLU A 54 9.62 -9.92 3.26
N LEU A 55 9.35 -8.88 4.06
CA LEU A 55 7.99 -8.35 4.23
C LEU A 55 7.45 -7.74 2.93
N ILE A 56 8.28 -7.03 2.16
CA ILE A 56 7.87 -6.45 0.87
C ILE A 56 7.58 -7.56 -0.15
N ILE A 57 8.43 -8.58 -0.20
CA ILE A 57 8.25 -9.75 -1.09
C ILE A 57 6.96 -10.48 -0.74
N ASN A 58 6.72 -10.76 0.54
CA ASN A 58 5.53 -11.47 0.98
C ASN A 58 4.23 -10.67 0.76
N LYS A 59 4.27 -9.34 0.90
CA LYS A 59 3.15 -8.47 0.50
C LYS A 59 2.85 -8.58 -0.99
N LYS A 60 3.88 -8.51 -1.83
CA LYS A 60 3.76 -8.61 -3.29
C LYS A 60 3.29 -10.01 -3.74
N ALA A 61 3.74 -11.06 -3.07
CA ALA A 61 3.32 -12.43 -3.33
C ALA A 61 1.90 -12.75 -2.81
N GLY A 62 1.29 -11.85 -2.02
CA GLY A 62 -0.02 -12.09 -1.40
C GLY A 62 0.02 -13.05 -0.21
N ASN A 63 1.20 -13.34 0.35
CA ASN A 63 1.40 -14.20 1.51
C ASN A 63 1.05 -13.46 2.82
N TRP A 64 -0.18 -12.98 2.95
CA TRP A 64 -0.60 -12.11 4.05
C TRP A 64 -0.52 -12.75 5.45
N ALA A 65 -0.52 -14.08 5.54
CA ALA A 65 -0.34 -14.80 6.81
C ALA A 65 1.08 -14.64 7.37
N GLU A 66 2.10 -14.71 6.51
CA GLU A 66 3.49 -14.46 6.89
C GLU A 66 3.70 -12.98 7.21
N VAL A 67 3.11 -12.08 6.40
CA VAL A 67 3.15 -10.64 6.68
C VAL A 67 2.50 -10.32 8.03
N LEU A 68 1.38 -10.95 8.38
CA LEU A 68 0.75 -10.77 9.69
C LEU A 68 1.68 -11.19 10.81
N THR A 69 2.31 -12.37 10.69
CA THR A 69 3.25 -12.89 11.70
C THR A 69 4.39 -11.90 11.96
N SER A 70 5.01 -11.38 10.89
CA SER A 70 6.06 -10.37 10.99
C SER A 70 5.55 -9.04 11.56
N CYS A 71 4.32 -8.63 11.24
CA CYS A 71 3.71 -7.43 11.80
C CYS A 71 3.42 -7.56 13.30
N GLU A 72 2.95 -8.72 13.75
CA GLU A 72 2.71 -9.01 15.17
C GLU A 72 4.02 -9.03 15.97
N GLN A 73 5.08 -9.65 15.43
CA GLN A 73 6.41 -9.60 16.03
C GLN A 73 6.92 -8.16 16.15
N ALA A 74 6.81 -7.37 15.08
CA ALA A 74 7.20 -5.96 15.11
C ALA A 74 6.37 -5.15 16.12
N LEU A 75 5.08 -5.49 16.30
CA LEU A 75 4.21 -4.87 17.30
C LEU A 75 4.63 -5.21 18.73
N GLN A 76 5.10 -6.44 19.00
CA GLN A 76 5.65 -6.80 20.32
C GLN A 76 6.90 -5.99 20.66
N MET A 77 7.75 -5.72 19.66
CA MET A 77 8.94 -4.90 19.83
C MET A 77 8.60 -3.41 20.02
N GLU A 78 7.59 -2.91 19.31
CA GLU A 78 7.17 -1.51 19.33
C GLU A 78 5.66 -1.35 19.63
N PRO A 79 5.20 -1.63 20.87
CA PRO A 79 3.77 -1.71 21.18
C PRO A 79 3.04 -0.36 21.18
N LYS A 80 3.80 0.74 21.09
CA LYS A 80 3.28 2.12 21.04
C LYS A 80 3.18 2.65 19.61
N SER A 81 3.67 1.91 18.61
CA SER A 81 3.73 2.38 17.24
C SER A 81 2.39 2.20 16.54
N VAL A 82 1.79 3.32 16.16
CA VAL A 82 0.52 3.41 15.42
C VAL A 82 0.65 2.73 14.05
N GLN A 83 1.81 2.88 13.41
CA GLN A 83 2.08 2.26 12.12
C GLN A 83 2.04 0.73 12.20
N ARG A 84 2.49 0.12 13.31
CA ARG A 84 2.45 -1.33 13.49
C ARG A 84 1.01 -1.83 13.61
N TYR A 85 0.15 -1.13 14.37
CA TYR A 85 -1.27 -1.44 14.42
C TYR A 85 -1.95 -1.29 13.04
N SER A 86 -1.64 -0.23 12.30
CA SER A 86 -2.15 -0.02 10.94
C SER A 86 -1.76 -1.18 10.00
N ASN A 87 -0.53 -1.68 10.09
CA ASN A 87 -0.08 -2.82 9.28
C ASN A 87 -0.84 -4.11 9.64
N VAL A 88 -1.07 -4.39 10.93
CA VAL A 88 -1.87 -5.56 11.38
C VAL A 88 -3.28 -5.49 10.82
N LEU A 89 -3.94 -4.32 10.92
CA LEU A 89 -5.26 -4.10 10.33
C LEU A 89 -5.25 -4.35 8.81
N ASN A 90 -4.26 -3.83 8.09
CA ASN A 90 -4.15 -4.09 6.66
C ASN A 90 -4.01 -5.59 6.34
N CYS A 91 -3.26 -6.35 7.13
CA CYS A 91 -3.14 -7.80 6.96
C CYS A 91 -4.46 -8.52 7.19
N LEU A 92 -5.19 -8.19 8.27
CA LEU A 92 -6.50 -8.77 8.56
C LEU A 92 -7.52 -8.50 7.45
N LEU A 93 -7.47 -7.30 6.88
CA LEU A 93 -8.34 -6.89 5.79
C LEU A 93 -8.07 -7.69 4.51
N ASN A 94 -6.79 -7.87 4.14
CA ASN A 94 -6.40 -8.60 2.94
C ASN A 94 -6.66 -10.11 3.05
N MET A 95 -6.53 -10.69 4.26
CA MET A 95 -6.94 -12.08 4.52
C MET A 95 -8.46 -12.25 4.66
N CYS A 96 -9.24 -11.17 4.55
CA CYS A 96 -10.69 -11.17 4.74
C CYS A 96 -11.16 -11.64 6.12
N HIS A 97 -10.33 -11.49 7.17
CA HIS A 97 -10.74 -11.69 8.57
C HIS A 97 -11.50 -10.46 9.10
N LEU A 98 -12.62 -10.12 8.42
CA LEU A 98 -13.34 -8.87 8.61
C LEU A 98 -13.91 -8.70 10.04
N GLN A 99 -14.35 -9.80 10.67
CA GLN A 99 -14.87 -9.74 12.03
C GLN A 99 -13.77 -9.42 13.06
N ALA A 100 -12.59 -10.00 12.88
CA ALA A 100 -11.43 -9.70 13.71
C ALA A 100 -10.99 -8.25 13.50
N MET A 101 -10.92 -7.80 12.25
CA MET A 101 -10.63 -6.39 11.89
C MET A 101 -11.51 -5.41 12.67
N VAL A 102 -12.83 -5.60 12.66
CA VAL A 102 -13.79 -4.75 13.41
C VAL A 102 -13.46 -4.74 14.90
N THR A 103 -13.29 -5.92 15.51
CA THR A 103 -12.96 -6.02 16.94
C THR A 103 -11.64 -5.33 17.29
N HIS A 104 -10.63 -5.46 16.43
CA HIS A 104 -9.34 -4.77 16.60
C HIS A 104 -9.49 -3.26 16.48
N VAL A 105 -10.26 -2.76 15.50
CA VAL A 105 -10.54 -1.32 15.34
C VAL A 105 -11.26 -0.76 16.56
N ASP A 106 -12.32 -1.41 17.05
CA ASP A 106 -13.07 -0.94 18.22
C ASP A 106 -12.20 -0.91 19.49
N GLY A 107 -11.36 -1.93 19.67
CA GLY A 107 -10.37 -1.97 20.74
C GLY A 107 -9.33 -0.85 20.64
N LEU A 108 -8.88 -0.52 19.43
CA LEU A 108 -7.92 0.57 19.19
C LEU A 108 -8.55 1.95 19.40
N ILE A 109 -9.80 2.16 18.97
CA ILE A 109 -10.55 3.39 19.24
C ILE A 109 -10.66 3.62 20.75
N SER A 110 -10.93 2.57 21.52
CA SER A 110 -11.05 2.65 22.98
C SER A 110 -9.72 2.91 23.69
N ARG A 111 -8.61 2.34 23.19
CA ARG A 111 -7.28 2.43 23.83
C ARG A 111 -6.45 3.63 23.37
N ILE A 112 -6.62 4.05 22.12
CA ILE A 112 -5.80 5.06 21.42
C ILE A 112 -6.74 6.01 20.64
N PRO A 113 -7.57 6.80 21.34
CA PRO A 113 -8.60 7.62 20.72
C PRO A 113 -8.03 8.75 19.85
N GLN A 114 -6.79 9.17 20.06
CA GLN A 114 -6.15 10.24 19.27
C GLN A 114 -5.98 9.89 17.78
N TYR A 115 -5.98 8.58 17.44
CA TYR A 115 -5.95 8.07 16.07
C TYR A 115 -7.29 7.48 15.62
N LYS A 116 -8.39 7.78 16.34
CA LYS A 116 -9.75 7.31 16.01
C LYS A 116 -10.07 7.48 14.53
N LYS A 117 -9.75 8.65 13.96
CA LYS A 117 -9.90 8.93 12.53
C LYS A 117 -9.25 7.87 11.64
N THR A 118 -7.98 7.53 11.89
CA THR A 118 -7.24 6.51 11.14
C THR A 118 -7.91 5.13 11.28
N TRP A 119 -8.26 4.73 12.50
CA TRP A 119 -8.88 3.43 12.77
C TRP A 119 -10.24 3.28 12.11
N CYS A 120 -11.07 4.32 12.18
CA CYS A 120 -12.36 4.37 11.50
C CYS A 120 -12.22 4.27 9.98
N MET A 121 -11.26 5.01 9.39
CA MET A 121 -11.00 4.94 7.95
C MET A 121 -10.56 3.54 7.49
N GLN A 122 -9.81 2.79 8.30
CA GLN A 122 -9.43 1.41 7.98
C GLN A 122 -10.56 0.40 8.25
N GLY A 123 -11.39 0.64 9.28
CA GLY A 123 -12.50 -0.21 9.67
C GLY A 123 -13.72 -0.15 8.75
N VAL A 124 -13.92 0.98 8.04
CA VAL A 124 -15.10 1.22 7.19
C VAL A 124 -15.31 0.13 6.14
N GLN A 125 -14.22 -0.35 5.53
CA GLN A 125 -14.25 -1.38 4.51
C GLN A 125 -14.72 -2.72 5.08
N ALA A 126 -14.31 -3.06 6.31
CA ALA A 126 -14.77 -4.29 6.96
C ALA A 126 -16.26 -4.21 7.31
N ALA A 127 -16.72 -3.06 7.79
CA ALA A 127 -18.12 -2.86 8.16
C ALA A 127 -19.08 -3.03 6.97
N TRP A 128 -18.79 -2.42 5.81
CA TRP A 128 -19.65 -2.61 4.63
C TRP A 128 -19.54 -4.01 4.05
N ARG A 129 -18.36 -4.66 4.10
CA ARG A 129 -18.17 -6.01 3.52
C ARG A 129 -18.94 -7.06 4.33
N LEU A 130 -19.10 -6.81 5.63
CA LEU A 130 -19.96 -7.60 6.52
C LEU A 130 -21.45 -7.22 6.43
N GLY A 131 -21.83 -6.20 5.66
CA GLY A 131 -23.21 -5.69 5.60
C GLY A 131 -23.68 -5.04 6.91
N ARG A 132 -22.76 -4.66 7.81
CA ARG A 132 -23.06 -3.98 9.07
C ARG A 132 -23.15 -2.47 8.84
N TRP A 133 -24.24 -2.05 8.21
CA TRP A 133 -24.41 -0.66 7.76
C TRP A 133 -24.42 0.38 8.89
N HIS A 134 -25.01 0.05 10.04
CA HIS A 134 -24.97 0.92 11.22
C HIS A 134 -23.53 1.19 11.69
N LEU A 135 -22.70 0.14 11.70
CA LEU A 135 -21.29 0.27 12.09
C LEU A 135 -20.50 1.05 11.04
N MET A 136 -20.82 0.87 9.75
CA MET A 136 -20.24 1.66 8.68
C MET A 136 -20.54 3.15 8.87
N ASP A 137 -21.77 3.50 9.22
CA ASP A 137 -22.17 4.89 9.51
C ASP A 137 -21.43 5.47 10.72
N GLU A 138 -21.25 4.67 11.78
CA GLU A 138 -20.45 5.04 12.95
C GLU A 138 -18.99 5.33 12.57
N TYR A 139 -18.35 4.45 11.80
CA TYR A 139 -16.99 4.67 11.31
C TYR A 139 -16.88 5.86 10.36
N LEU A 140 -17.86 6.09 9.48
CA LEU A 140 -17.91 7.29 8.65
C LEU A 140 -17.93 8.56 9.50
N SER A 141 -18.77 8.59 10.54
CA SER A 141 -18.85 9.74 11.46
C SER A 141 -17.54 9.94 12.24
N GLY A 142 -16.93 8.86 12.75
CA GLY A 142 -15.66 8.92 13.47
C GLY A 142 -14.46 9.27 12.60
N ALA A 143 -14.55 9.06 11.28
CA ALA A 143 -13.53 9.48 10.32
C ALA A 143 -13.67 10.96 9.89
N ASP A 144 -14.87 11.53 9.97
CA ASP A 144 -15.12 12.95 9.70
C ASP A 144 -14.71 13.83 10.91
N GLU A 145 -14.58 13.27 12.12
CA GLU A 145 -14.04 13.97 13.31
C GLU A 145 -12.57 14.43 13.14
N GLU A 146 -12.20 15.52 13.83
CA GLU A 146 -10.82 15.99 13.90
C GLU A 146 -9.95 14.99 14.68
N GLY A 147 -8.97 14.40 14.01
CA GLY A 147 -8.08 13.40 14.60
C GLY A 147 -6.78 13.24 13.82
N LEU A 148 -5.79 12.60 14.43
CA LEU A 148 -4.50 12.36 13.78
C LEU A 148 -4.62 11.30 12.69
N LEU A 149 -3.95 11.56 11.58
CA LEU A 149 -3.81 10.62 10.47
C LEU A 149 -2.46 9.91 10.55
N CYS A 150 -2.47 8.59 10.45
CA CYS A 150 -1.27 7.82 10.17
C CYS A 150 -1.08 7.76 8.66
N SER A 151 -0.09 8.49 8.13
CA SER A 151 0.25 8.44 6.70
C SER A 151 0.97 7.13 6.36
N SER A 152 0.20 6.04 6.20
CA SER A 152 0.74 4.83 5.57
C SER A 152 0.63 4.97 4.06
N SER A 153 1.76 4.91 3.35
CA SER A 153 1.83 5.05 1.87
C SER A 153 0.99 4.02 1.10
N GLU A 154 0.53 2.96 1.76
CA GLU A 154 -0.14 1.81 1.13
C GLU A 154 -1.66 1.75 1.38
N SER A 155 -2.22 2.66 2.21
CA SER A 155 -3.63 2.55 2.57
C SER A 155 -4.51 3.33 1.58
N ASN A 156 -5.33 2.59 0.84
CA ASN A 156 -6.40 3.14 -0.01
C ASN A 156 -7.58 3.72 0.78
N ALA A 157 -7.40 3.99 2.09
CA ALA A 157 -8.46 4.37 3.00
C ALA A 157 -9.28 5.60 2.54
N SER A 158 -8.68 6.56 1.82
CA SER A 158 -9.44 7.68 1.23
C SER A 158 -10.41 7.23 0.15
N PHE A 159 -9.98 6.34 -0.74
CA PHE A 159 -10.85 5.72 -1.75
C PHE A 159 -11.92 4.85 -1.09
N ASP A 160 -11.55 4.12 -0.04
CA ASP A 160 -12.53 3.32 0.67
C ASP A 160 -13.60 4.20 1.30
N MET A 161 -13.22 5.29 1.96
CA MET A 161 -14.18 6.27 2.51
C MET A 161 -15.16 6.81 1.46
N ASP A 162 -14.70 7.08 0.25
CA ASP A 162 -15.54 7.51 -0.87
C ASP A 162 -16.58 6.43 -1.26
N VAL A 163 -16.15 5.17 -1.35
CA VAL A 163 -17.05 4.04 -1.63
C VAL A 163 -18.09 3.89 -0.51
N ALA A 164 -17.72 4.04 0.75
CA ALA A 164 -18.68 4.02 1.87
C ALA A 164 -19.73 5.13 1.75
N LYS A 165 -19.30 6.35 1.40
CA LYS A 165 -20.21 7.50 1.22
C LYS A 165 -21.20 7.26 0.07
N ILE A 166 -20.74 6.65 -1.03
CA ILE A 166 -21.61 6.24 -2.14
C ILE A 166 -22.61 5.16 -1.68
N LEU A 167 -22.15 4.12 -0.98
CA LEU A 167 -23.00 3.06 -0.45
C LEU A 167 -24.07 3.60 0.51
N GLN A 168 -23.70 4.51 1.41
CA GLN A 168 -24.61 5.18 2.32
C GLN A 168 -25.68 5.98 1.56
N ALA A 169 -25.28 6.75 0.53
CA ALA A 169 -26.21 7.52 -0.29
C ALA A 169 -27.20 6.62 -1.07
N MET A 170 -26.70 5.50 -1.60
CA MET A 170 -27.54 4.51 -2.29
C MET A 170 -28.57 3.89 -1.34
N MET A 171 -28.17 3.54 -0.12
CA MET A 171 -29.08 2.98 0.89
C MET A 171 -30.18 3.97 1.29
N LYS A 172 -29.85 5.25 1.42
CA LYS A 172 -30.81 6.32 1.75
C LYS A 172 -31.76 6.64 0.57
N LYS A 173 -31.62 5.95 -0.57
CA LYS A 173 -32.35 6.19 -1.84
C LYS A 173 -32.24 7.62 -2.34
N ASP A 174 -31.17 8.32 -1.99
CA ASP A 174 -30.90 9.67 -2.46
C ASP A 174 -30.16 9.60 -3.81
N ASN A 175 -30.94 9.45 -4.88
CA ASN A 175 -30.41 9.34 -6.24
C ASN A 175 -29.58 10.56 -6.67
N SER A 176 -29.84 11.73 -6.10
CA SER A 176 -29.12 12.97 -6.42
C SER A 176 -27.73 13.01 -5.80
N SER A 177 -27.61 12.55 -4.55
CA SER A 177 -26.35 12.47 -3.81
C SER A 177 -25.44 11.38 -4.37
N VAL A 178 -25.99 10.23 -4.80
CA VAL A 178 -25.20 9.13 -5.41
C VAL A 178 -24.43 9.61 -6.65
N GLY A 179 -25.12 10.28 -7.58
CA GLY A 179 -24.48 10.79 -8.79
C GLY A 179 -23.38 11.81 -8.52
N LEU A 180 -23.59 12.67 -7.51
CA LEU A 180 -22.59 13.64 -7.07
C LEU A 180 -21.35 12.96 -6.47
N GLN A 181 -21.53 12.01 -5.56
CA GLN A 181 -20.41 11.31 -4.92
C GLN A 181 -19.58 10.52 -5.93
N ILE A 182 -20.23 9.78 -6.84
CA ILE A 182 -19.53 9.07 -7.93
C ILE A 182 -18.67 10.03 -8.76
N ARG A 183 -19.19 11.21 -9.09
CA ARG A 183 -18.43 12.22 -9.86
C ARG A 183 -17.22 12.72 -9.08
N LEU A 184 -17.38 13.02 -7.78
CA LEU A 184 -16.31 13.50 -6.92
C LEU A 184 -15.19 12.45 -6.76
N SER A 185 -15.55 11.21 -6.45
CA SER A 185 -14.57 10.12 -6.29
C SER A 185 -13.81 9.83 -7.58
N LYS A 186 -14.51 9.85 -8.73
CA LYS A 186 -13.85 9.74 -10.05
C LYS A 186 -12.83 10.85 -10.29
N GLN A 187 -13.18 12.10 -9.95
CA GLN A 187 -12.27 13.23 -10.12
C GLN A 187 -11.03 13.11 -9.21
N ALA A 188 -11.21 12.70 -7.95
CA ALA A 188 -10.11 12.49 -7.01
C ALA A 188 -9.11 11.42 -7.50
N LEU A 189 -9.62 10.29 -8.00
CA LEU A 189 -8.78 9.23 -8.58
C LEU A 189 -7.99 9.69 -9.80
N ILE A 190 -8.62 10.45 -10.70
CA ILE A 190 -7.95 10.99 -11.89
C ILE A 190 -6.86 11.99 -11.50
N CYS A 191 -7.11 12.86 -10.51
CA CYS A 191 -6.10 13.80 -10.03
C CYS A 191 -4.92 13.07 -9.34
N SER A 192 -5.19 12.05 -8.53
CA SER A 192 -4.17 11.25 -7.85
C SER A 192 -3.29 10.46 -8.84
N SER A 193 -3.87 9.92 -9.91
CA SER A 193 -3.15 9.14 -10.93
C SER A 193 -2.51 10.02 -12.03
N GLY A 194 -3.05 11.21 -12.29
CA GLY A 194 -2.54 12.16 -13.28
C GLY A 194 -1.30 12.95 -12.83
N CYS A 195 -1.16 13.23 -11.53
CA CYS A 195 0.01 13.95 -11.00
C CYS A 195 1.33 13.17 -11.14
N CYS A 196 1.31 11.83 -11.13
CA CYS A 196 2.52 11.02 -11.29
C CYS A 196 3.13 11.11 -12.71
N ARG A 197 2.39 11.53 -13.74
CA ARG A 197 2.94 11.67 -15.11
C ARG A 197 3.65 12.99 -15.37
N HIS A 198 3.47 14.02 -14.53
CA HIS A 198 4.14 15.33 -14.72
C HIS A 198 5.37 15.55 -13.80
N GLY A 199 5.59 14.69 -12.80
CA GLY A 199 6.75 14.80 -11.89
C GLY A 199 8.10 14.35 -12.47
N PHE A 200 8.12 13.56 -13.55
CA PHE A 200 9.35 13.00 -14.11
C PHE A 200 10.07 13.90 -15.14
N LEU A 201 9.48 15.03 -15.55
CA LEU A 201 10.04 15.90 -16.60
C LEU A 201 10.83 17.12 -16.07
N LEU A 202 10.83 17.37 -14.75
CA LEU A 202 11.51 18.55 -14.16
C LEU A 202 12.86 18.26 -13.52
N ALA A 203 13.32 17.00 -13.44
CA ALA A 203 14.61 16.63 -12.86
C ALA A 203 15.76 16.45 -13.89
N GLY A 204 15.59 16.96 -15.13
CA GLY A 204 16.51 16.69 -16.25
C GLY A 204 17.20 17.89 -16.91
N LEU A 205 17.08 19.11 -16.37
CA LEU A 205 17.72 20.30 -16.95
C LEU A 205 18.42 21.16 -15.88
N SER A 206 19.51 20.64 -15.34
CA SER A 206 20.57 21.47 -14.76
C SER A 206 21.95 20.89 -15.11
N ILE A 207 22.24 20.84 -16.41
CA ILE A 207 23.62 20.65 -16.89
C ILE A 207 24.21 22.05 -17.11
N HIS A 208 25.07 22.43 -16.16
CA HIS A 208 26.30 23.19 -16.33
C HIS A 208 26.37 24.17 -17.52
N ARG A 209 26.10 25.45 -17.23
CA ARG A 209 26.73 26.57 -17.94
C ARG A 209 27.79 27.17 -17.02
N LYS A 210 29.01 26.61 -17.07
CA LYS A 210 30.22 27.34 -16.64
C LYS A 210 30.88 27.88 -17.91
N THR A 211 30.94 29.22 -17.94
CA THR A 211 31.87 30.11 -18.67
C THR A 211 32.64 29.54 -19.84
#